data_AF-A0A1A8V3V1-F1
#
_entry.id   AF-A0A1A8V3V1-F1
#
_cell.length_a   1.000
_cell.length_b   1.000
_cell.length_c   1.000
_cell.angle_alpha   90.00
_cell.angle_beta   90.00
_cell.angle_gamma   90.00
#
_symmetry.space_group_name_H-M   'P 1'
#
loop_
_entity.id
_entity.type
_entity.pdbx_description
1 polymer ?
#
loop_
_entity_poly.entity_id
_entity_poly.type
_entity_poly.pdbx_seq_one_letter_code
_entity_poly.pdbx_strand_id
1 'polypeptide(L)' 'RFDATQAYIGEMSDLHMWSHVLSSSEIYSLASCGSHLQGDIIAWSETEVELHGGVAKYPFDPCH' A
#
# COMPACT_ATOMS: atom_id res chain seq x y z
N ARG A 1 11.58 -18.31 9.22
CA ARG A 1 12.80 -17.62 9.72
C ARG A 1 13.00 -16.39 8.85
N PHE A 2 13.22 -15.23 9.43
CA PHE A 2 13.53 -14.00 8.69
C PHE A 2 14.92 -14.09 8.04
N ASP A 3 15.04 -13.60 6.81
CA ASP A 3 16.32 -13.43 6.09
C ASP A 3 16.54 -11.94 5.81
N ALA A 4 17.50 -11.34 6.53
CA ALA A 4 17.79 -9.92 6.43
C ALA A 4 18.31 -9.51 5.03
N THR A 5 18.85 -10.44 4.25
CA THR A 5 19.39 -10.14 2.91
C THR A 5 18.31 -9.89 1.87
N GLN A 6 17.07 -10.28 2.16
CA GLN A 6 15.89 -10.07 1.31
C GLN A 6 14.96 -8.97 1.83
N ALA A 7 15.37 -8.23 2.86
CA ALA A 7 14.54 -7.20 3.47
C ALA A 7 14.37 -5.99 2.54
N TYR A 8 13.14 -5.48 2.44
CA TYR A 8 12.87 -4.18 1.85
C TYR A 8 13.38 -3.08 2.78
N ILE A 9 14.11 -2.10 2.22
CA ILE A 9 14.59 -0.92 2.95
C ILE A 9 13.98 0.31 2.25
N GLY A 10 13.05 0.98 2.92
CA GLY A 10 12.37 2.15 2.40
C GLY A 10 11.07 2.43 3.12
N GLU A 11 10.26 3.30 2.53
CA GLU A 11 8.94 3.66 3.01
C GLU A 11 7.87 2.94 2.15
N MET A 12 6.71 2.67 2.74
CA MET A 12 5.58 2.06 2.05
C MET A 12 4.28 2.65 2.60
N SER A 13 3.37 2.99 1.69
CA SER A 13 2.03 3.48 1.99
C SER A 13 1.07 3.01 0.88
N ASP A 14 -0.23 3.12 1.16
CA ASP A 14 -1.30 2.94 0.16
C ASP A 14 -1.25 1.63 -0.64
N LEU A 15 -0.90 0.52 0.03
CA LEU A 15 -0.86 -0.81 -0.58
C LEU A 15 -2.26 -1.41 -0.70
N HIS A 16 -2.71 -1.63 -1.93
CA HIS A 16 -3.98 -2.27 -2.25
C HIS A 16 -3.76 -3.51 -3.12
N MET A 17 -4.66 -4.50 -3.02
CA MET A 17 -4.67 -5.70 -3.84
C MET A 17 -6.09 -6.08 -4.28
N TRP A 18 -6.23 -6.40 -5.56
CA TRP A 18 -7.50 -6.71 -6.20
C TRP A 18 -7.59 -8.18 -6.63
N SER A 19 -8.80 -8.73 -6.61
CA SER A 19 -9.13 -10.07 -7.11
C SER A 19 -9.21 -10.16 -8.64
N HIS A 20 -9.10 -9.02 -9.32
CA HIS A 20 -9.25 -8.88 -10.76
C HIS A 20 -8.17 -7.96 -11.34
N VAL A 21 -8.00 -8.01 -12.66
CA VAL A 21 -7.06 -7.16 -13.39
C VAL A 21 -7.66 -5.77 -13.56
N LEU A 22 -6.95 -4.75 -13.08
CA LEU A 22 -7.32 -3.35 -13.29
C LEU A 22 -7.08 -2.93 -14.75
N SER A 23 -7.96 -2.08 -15.26
CA SER A 23 -7.75 -1.38 -16.53
C SER A 23 -6.65 -0.33 -16.40
N SER A 24 -6.05 0.05 -17.53
CA SER A 24 -5.05 1.13 -17.55
C SER A 24 -5.59 2.47 -17.04
N SER A 25 -6.89 2.75 -17.24
CA SER A 25 -7.55 3.95 -16.72
C SER A 25 -7.70 3.94 -15.19
N GLU A 26 -7.98 2.79 -14.59
CA GLU A 26 -8.05 2.66 -13.12
C GLU A 26 -6.65 2.82 -12.51
N ILE A 27 -5.64 2.16 -13.09
CA ILE A 27 -4.24 2.31 -12.65
C ILE A 27 -3.80 3.77 -12.72
N TYR A 28 -4.08 4.44 -13.84
CA TYR A 28 -3.75 5.87 -14.00
C TYR A 28 -4.45 6.72 -12.95
N SER A 29 -5.75 6.49 -12.71
CA SER A 29 -6.54 7.27 -11.75
C SER A 29 -6.06 7.08 -10.31
N LEU A 30 -5.56 5.89 -9.95
CA LEU A 30 -4.91 5.65 -8.66
C LEU A 30 -3.59 6.43 -8.55
N ALA A 31 -2.71 6.30 -9.56
CA ALA A 31 -1.40 6.96 -9.56
C ALA A 31 -1.48 8.49 -9.64
N SER A 32 -2.54 9.03 -10.23
CA SER A 32 -2.77 10.46 -10.40
C SER A 32 -3.75 11.04 -9.39
N CYS A 33 -4.13 10.28 -8.35
CA CYS A 33 -5.02 10.76 -7.29
C CYS A 33 -6.40 11.18 -7.80
N GLY A 34 -6.80 10.68 -8.98
CA GLY A 34 -8.10 10.92 -9.60
C GLY A 34 -9.19 9.98 -9.09
N SER A 35 -8.83 8.96 -8.30
CA SER A 35 -9.75 8.04 -7.65
C SER A 35 -9.20 7.52 -6.33
N HIS A 36 -10.09 7.08 -5.45
CA HIS A 36 -9.75 6.38 -4.20
C HIS A 36 -10.29 4.94 -4.23
N LEU A 37 -10.02 4.20 -5.31
CA LEU A 37 -10.40 2.78 -5.38
C LEU A 37 -9.62 2.01 -4.31
N GLN A 38 -10.31 1.15 -3.57
CA GLN A 38 -9.71 0.26 -2.56
C GLN A 38 -9.70 -1.17 -3.08
N GLY A 39 -8.67 -1.92 -2.72
CA GLY A 39 -8.57 -3.34 -3.06
C GLY A 39 -9.62 -4.19 -2.33
N ASP A 40 -10.17 -5.19 -3.00
CA ASP A 40 -11.14 -6.13 -2.41
C ASP A 40 -10.48 -7.33 -1.72
N ILE A 41 -9.17 -7.55 -1.92
CA ILE A 41 -8.39 -8.54 -1.18
C ILE A 41 -7.56 -7.89 -0.06
N ILE A 42 -6.90 -6.76 -0.35
CA ILE A 42 -6.18 -5.95 0.63
C ILE A 42 -6.55 -4.50 0.38
N ALA A 43 -7.05 -3.81 1.40
CA ALA A 43 -7.20 -2.36 1.39
C ALA A 43 -6.35 -1.79 2.52
N TRP A 44 -5.38 -0.91 2.21
CA TRP A 44 -4.52 -0.37 3.26
C TRP A 44 -5.34 0.39 4.31
N SER A 45 -5.32 -0.10 5.55
CA SER A 45 -5.87 0.60 6.70
C SER A 45 -4.96 0.41 7.91
N GLU A 46 -4.87 1.41 8.79
CA GLU A 46 -4.02 1.31 9.98
C GLU A 46 -4.43 0.16 10.90
N THR A 47 -5.70 -0.23 10.86
CA THR A 47 -6.28 -1.31 11.66
C THR A 47 -5.96 -2.70 11.12
N GLU A 48 -5.58 -2.82 9.84
CA GLU A 48 -5.26 -4.09 9.20
C GLU A 48 -3.77 -4.44 9.23
N VAL A 49 -2.91 -3.54 9.73
CA VAL A 49 -1.45 -3.72 9.74
C VAL A 49 -0.90 -3.87 11.16
N GLU A 50 -0.36 -5.06 11.46
CA GLU A 50 0.44 -5.33 12.66
C GLU A 50 1.93 -5.09 12.38
N LEU A 51 2.59 -4.30 13.24
CA LEU A 51 4.01 -4.00 13.10
C LEU A 51 4.86 -4.79 14.09
N HIS A 52 5.98 -5.32 13.59
CA HIS A 52 6.98 -6.03 14.37
C HIS A 52 8.39 -5.49 14.06
N GLY A 53 9.33 -5.65 14.99
CA GLY A 53 10.75 -5.42 14.69
C GLY A 53 11.19 -3.96 14.55
N GLY A 54 10.43 -3.01 15.10
CA GLY A 54 10.84 -1.59 15.18
C GLY A 54 10.54 -0.77 13.93
N VAL A 55 9.59 -1.19 13.09
CA VAL A 55 9.08 -0.37 11.98
C VAL A 55 8.41 0.90 12.52
N ALA A 56 8.76 2.05 11.96
CA ALA A 56 8.18 3.34 12.31
C ALA A 56 6.95 3.66 11.46
N LYS A 57 5.95 4.32 12.05
CA LYS A 57 4.76 4.85 11.36
C LYS A 57 4.87 6.38 11.25
N TYR A 58 4.51 6.92 10.09
CA TYR A 58 4.43 8.34 9.82
C TYR A 58 3.12 8.65 9.10
N PRO A 59 2.54 9.84 9.28
CA PRO A 59 1.41 10.27 8.47
C PRO A 59 1.85 10.37 7.00
N PHE A 60 0.99 9.89 6.10
CA PHE A 60 1.17 10.02 4.66
C PHE A 60 -0.12 10.59 4.08
N ASP A 61 0.01 11.69 3.35
CA ASP A 61 -1.10 12.28 2.60
C ASP A 61 -0.81 12.07 1.12
N PRO A 62 -1.46 11.08 0.45
CA PRO A 62 -1.28 10.91 -0.96
C PRO A 62 -1.71 12.21 -1.65
N CYS A 63 -0.75 12.83 -2.35
CA CYS A 63 -0.98 13.91 -3.31
C CYS A 63 -1.18 15.31 -2.73
N HIS A 64 -0.66 15.54 -1.51
CA HIS A 64 -0.61 16.83 -0.84
C HIS A 64 0.80 17.17 -0.35
#